data_AF-A0A849QID8-F1
#
_entry.id   AF-A0A849QID8-F1
#
_cell.length_a   1.000
_cell.length_b   1.000
_cell.length_c   1.000
_cell.angle_alpha   90.00
_cell.angle_beta   90.00
_cell.angle_gamma   90.00
#
_symmetry.space_group_name_H-M   'P 1'
#
loop_
_entity.id
_entity.type
_entity.pdbx_description
1 polymer ?
#
loop_
_entity_poly.entity_id
_entity_poly.type
_entity_poly.pdbx_seq_one_letter_code
_entity_poly.pdbx_strand_id
1 'polypeptide(L)'
;CIRCREAGHKGLKGIKPGHVEMISRSYRSCGGDEHFISFEDTEHDVLVGFIRLRYPGAPHRPELEGAALVRELHIYGPLVGVGLKPQAREWQHRGYGEELLAEATERAGQAGFSKLAVISGIGVRPYYRKLGFERDGPYMSRFI
;
A
#
# COMPACT_ATOMS: atom_id res chain seq x y z
N CYS A 1 -1.03 -16.42 -6.64
CA CYS A 1 -0.64 -15.19 -7.37
C CYS A 1 -1.54 -14.03 -6.95
N ILE A 2 -1.14 -12.75 -7.08
CA ILE A 2 -1.98 -11.59 -6.70
C ILE A 2 -3.32 -11.60 -7.46
N ARG A 3 -3.29 -11.66 -8.79
CA ARG A 3 -4.47 -11.68 -9.67
C ARG A 3 -5.47 -12.80 -9.36
N CYS A 4 -4.99 -13.93 -8.84
CA CYS A 4 -5.80 -15.09 -8.50
C CYS A 4 -6.66 -14.86 -7.25
N ARG A 5 -6.21 -13.93 -6.40
CA ARG A 5 -6.73 -13.69 -5.05
C ARG A 5 -7.41 -12.33 -4.90
N GLU A 6 -7.19 -11.39 -5.82
CA GLU A 6 -7.77 -10.05 -5.72
C GLU A 6 -9.30 -10.06 -5.59
N ALA A 7 -9.83 -9.20 -4.72
CA ALA A 7 -11.25 -9.14 -4.38
C ALA A 7 -12.16 -8.98 -5.60
N GLY A 8 -11.71 -8.30 -6.66
CA GLY A 8 -12.47 -8.21 -7.92
C GLY A 8 -12.63 -9.56 -8.62
N HIS A 9 -11.54 -10.34 -8.72
CA HIS A 9 -11.56 -11.65 -9.37
C HIS A 9 -12.32 -12.71 -8.56
N LYS A 10 -12.26 -12.62 -7.22
CA LYS A 10 -13.04 -13.47 -6.29
C LYS A 10 -14.51 -13.05 -6.21
N GLY A 11 -14.78 -11.75 -6.31
CA GLY A 11 -16.14 -11.19 -6.38
C GLY A 11 -16.89 -11.64 -7.63
N LEU A 12 -16.22 -11.79 -8.78
CA LEU A 12 -16.77 -12.42 -9.98
C LEU A 12 -17.20 -13.89 -9.74
N LYS A 13 -16.64 -14.54 -8.71
CA LYS A 13 -17.00 -15.89 -8.27
C LYS A 13 -17.99 -15.89 -7.09
N GLY A 14 -18.55 -14.73 -6.73
CA GLY A 14 -19.53 -14.59 -5.65
C GLY A 14 -18.93 -14.61 -4.23
N ILE A 15 -17.61 -14.63 -4.08
CA ILE A 15 -16.93 -14.70 -2.78
C ILE A 15 -16.78 -13.28 -2.22
N LYS A 16 -17.32 -13.05 -1.02
CA LYS A 16 -17.22 -11.77 -0.30
C LYS A 16 -16.29 -11.92 0.90
N PRO A 17 -15.36 -10.97 1.13
CA PRO A 17 -14.49 -11.03 2.30
C PRO A 17 -15.30 -10.93 3.60
N GLY A 18 -15.06 -11.87 4.51
CA GLY A 18 -15.61 -11.97 5.86
C GLY A 18 -14.70 -11.31 6.89
N HIS A 19 -13.61 -12.00 7.27
CA HIS A 19 -12.63 -11.52 8.23
C HIS A 19 -11.36 -11.08 7.50
N VAL A 20 -10.99 -9.81 7.61
CA VAL A 20 -9.82 -9.25 6.93
C VAL A 20 -8.74 -8.93 7.95
N GLU A 21 -7.55 -9.46 7.74
CA GLU A 21 -6.38 -9.27 8.61
C GLU A 21 -5.19 -8.70 7.82
N MET A 22 -4.28 -8.03 8.53
CA MET A 22 -3.05 -7.53 7.95
C MET A 22 -1.96 -8.61 8.00
N ILE A 23 -1.37 -8.90 6.86
CA ILE A 23 -0.31 -9.89 6.70
C ILE A 23 0.92 -9.23 6.10
N SER A 24 2.10 -9.54 6.62
CA SER A 24 3.38 -9.09 6.08
C SER A 24 4.22 -10.27 5.64
N ARG A 25 4.81 -10.17 4.45
CA ARG A 25 5.75 -11.16 3.89
C ARG A 25 7.00 -10.42 3.41
N SER A 26 8.16 -10.82 3.92
CA SER A 26 9.44 -10.17 3.61
C SER A 26 10.35 -11.09 2.82
N TYR A 27 11.08 -10.56 1.84
CA TYR A 27 12.04 -11.33 1.04
C TYR A 27 13.15 -10.44 0.51
N ARG A 28 14.35 -11.00 0.36
CA ARG A 28 15.51 -10.29 -0.17
C ARG A 28 15.46 -10.21 -1.70
N SER A 29 15.76 -9.05 -2.27
CA SER A 29 15.76 -8.83 -3.72
C SER A 29 16.69 -7.69 -4.15
N CYS A 30 17.56 -7.97 -5.12
CA CYS A 30 18.48 -7.00 -5.73
C CYS A 30 19.26 -6.17 -4.68
N GLY A 31 19.86 -6.84 -3.70
CA GLY A 31 20.68 -6.20 -2.67
C GLY A 31 19.93 -5.38 -1.62
N GLY A 32 18.60 -5.39 -1.61
CA GLY A 32 17.76 -4.81 -0.56
C GLY A 32 16.66 -5.78 -0.12
N ASP A 33 15.76 -5.30 0.72
CA ASP A 33 14.67 -6.08 1.28
C ASP A 33 13.32 -5.56 0.80
N GLU A 34 12.45 -6.47 0.39
CA GLU A 34 11.08 -6.18 -0.02
C GLU A 34 10.12 -6.68 1.06
N HIS A 35 9.17 -5.84 1.43
CA HIS A 35 8.12 -6.11 2.39
C HIS A 35 6.78 -5.94 1.69
N PHE A 36 6.10 -7.05 1.48
CA PHE A 36 4.74 -7.09 0.95
C PHE A 36 3.77 -7.14 2.13
N ILE A 37 3.11 -6.01 2.39
CA ILE A 37 2.14 -5.86 3.47
C ILE A 37 0.76 -5.77 2.83
N SER A 38 -0.19 -6.55 3.30
CA SER A 38 -1.48 -6.72 2.64
C SER A 38 -2.61 -6.95 3.62
N PHE A 39 -3.78 -6.44 3.28
CA PHE A 39 -5.04 -6.87 3.89
C PHE A 39 -5.57 -8.07 3.11
N GLU A 40 -5.65 -9.23 3.77
CA GLU A 40 -6.13 -10.48 3.20
C GLU A 40 -7.25 -11.05 4.07
N ASP A 41 -8.24 -11.69 3.45
CA ASP A 41 -9.13 -12.66 4.10
C ASP A 41 -8.54 -14.04 3.82
N THR A 42 -7.94 -14.65 4.84
CA THR A 42 -7.23 -15.93 4.73
C THR A 42 -8.17 -17.12 4.61
N GLU A 43 -9.40 -17.01 5.15
CA GLU A 43 -10.41 -18.07 5.05
C GLU A 43 -10.89 -18.22 3.61
N HIS A 44 -11.12 -17.10 2.92
CA HIS A 44 -11.66 -17.06 1.56
C HIS A 44 -10.58 -16.85 0.49
N ASP A 45 -9.32 -16.72 0.91
CA ASP A 45 -8.15 -16.46 0.07
C ASP A 45 -8.39 -15.23 -0.84
N VAL A 46 -8.81 -14.13 -0.21
CA VAL A 46 -9.13 -12.85 -0.88
C VAL A 46 -8.12 -11.78 -0.49
N LEU A 47 -7.54 -11.10 -1.47
CA LEU A 47 -6.66 -9.95 -1.28
C LEU A 47 -7.44 -8.65 -1.48
N VAL A 48 -7.54 -7.85 -0.42
CA VAL A 48 -8.30 -6.59 -0.39
C VAL A 48 -7.41 -5.41 -0.76
N GLY A 49 -6.15 -5.41 -0.37
CA GLY A 49 -5.22 -4.35 -0.72
C GLY A 49 -3.82 -4.69 -0.27
N PHE A 50 -2.83 -4.01 -0.82
CA PHE A 50 -1.44 -4.21 -0.44
C PHE A 50 -0.59 -2.97 -0.67
N ILE A 51 0.54 -2.94 0.03
CA ILE A 51 1.63 -2.00 -0.16
C ILE A 51 2.94 -2.79 -0.34
N ARG A 52 3.75 -2.35 -1.29
CA ARG A 52 5.12 -2.85 -1.50
C ARG A 52 6.10 -1.84 -0.95
N LEU A 53 6.63 -2.13 0.23
CA LEU A 53 7.68 -1.35 0.88
C LEU A 53 9.03 -1.98 0.58
N ARG A 54 10.01 -1.17 0.17
CA ARG A 54 11.38 -1.59 -0.09
C ARG A 54 12.33 -0.85 0.82
N TYR A 55 13.24 -1.60 1.45
CA TYR A 55 14.46 -1.08 2.06
C TYR A 55 15.57 -1.13 1.01
N PRO A 56 15.96 0.01 0.42
CA PRO A 56 16.95 0.02 -0.63
C PRO A 56 18.35 -0.28 -0.05
N GLY A 57 19.13 -1.10 -0.77
CA GLY A 57 20.53 -1.35 -0.42
C GLY A 57 21.46 -0.20 -0.81
N ALA A 58 21.59 0.07 -2.11
CA ALA A 58 22.43 1.14 -2.66
C ALA A 58 21.65 1.97 -3.69
N PRO A 59 20.77 2.90 -3.25
CA PRO A 59 20.04 3.76 -4.17
C PRO A 59 20.98 4.78 -4.84
N HIS A 60 20.77 5.05 -6.14
CA HIS A 60 21.56 6.04 -6.89
C HIS A 60 20.90 7.43 -6.97
N ARG A 61 19.64 7.53 -6.54
CA ARG A 61 18.87 8.78 -6.56
C ARG A 61 19.06 9.51 -5.24
N PRO A 62 19.43 10.80 -5.24
CA PRO A 62 19.60 11.56 -4.00
C PRO A 62 18.30 11.64 -3.19
N GLU A 63 17.14 11.63 -3.85
CA GLU A 63 15.83 11.64 -3.19
C GLU A 63 15.59 10.37 -2.34
N LEU A 64 16.37 9.30 -2.55
CA LEU A 64 16.23 8.04 -1.81
C LEU A 64 17.29 7.86 -0.72
N GLU A 65 18.17 8.84 -0.50
CA GLU A 65 19.14 8.80 0.58
C GLU A 65 18.42 8.79 1.94
N GLY A 66 18.73 7.79 2.77
CA GLY A 66 18.07 7.58 4.07
C GLY A 66 16.58 7.23 3.99
N ALA A 67 16.05 6.91 2.80
CA ALA A 67 14.62 6.69 2.59
C ALA A 67 14.24 5.22 2.36
N ALA A 68 13.14 4.80 2.98
CA ALA A 68 12.42 3.61 2.55
C ALA A 68 11.51 3.97 1.36
N LEU A 69 11.26 3.01 0.47
CA LEU A 69 10.55 3.25 -0.79
C LEU A 69 9.25 2.46 -0.86
N VAL A 70 8.12 3.15 -0.92
CA VAL A 70 6.83 2.58 -1.34
C VAL A 70 6.81 2.53 -2.86
N ARG A 71 6.90 1.31 -3.39
CA ARG A 71 6.91 1.05 -4.84
C ARG A 71 5.52 0.99 -5.43
N GLU A 72 4.55 0.57 -4.64
CA GLU A 72 3.17 0.37 -5.05
C GLU A 72 2.28 0.38 -3.81
N LEU A 73 1.15 1.07 -3.89
CA LEU A 73 0.04 0.97 -2.96
C LEU A 73 -1.21 0.74 -3.81
N HIS A 74 -1.94 -0.34 -3.54
CA HIS A 74 -3.10 -0.72 -4.32
C HIS A 74 -4.20 -1.26 -3.42
N ILE A 75 -5.40 -0.70 -3.54
CA ILE A 75 -6.60 -1.18 -2.84
C ILE A 75 -7.58 -1.71 -3.88
N TYR A 76 -7.96 -2.97 -3.73
CA TYR A 76 -9.00 -3.62 -4.53
C TYR A 76 -10.36 -3.29 -3.94
N GLY A 77 -11.17 -2.59 -4.72
CA GLY A 77 -12.55 -2.32 -4.37
C GLY A 77 -13.31 -1.79 -5.57
N PRO A 78 -14.65 -1.80 -5.53
CA PRO A 78 -15.42 -1.04 -6.50
C PRO A 78 -15.05 0.43 -6.29
N LEU A 79 -14.59 1.12 -7.35
CA LEU A 79 -14.72 2.57 -7.44
C LEU A 79 -16.16 2.86 -7.02
N VAL A 80 -16.37 3.42 -5.83
CA VAL A 80 -17.71 3.83 -5.44
C VAL A 80 -18.13 4.83 -6.51
N GLY A 81 -19.04 4.41 -7.39
CA GLY A 81 -19.58 5.27 -8.43
C GLY A 81 -20.07 6.53 -7.72
N VAL A 82 -19.57 7.68 -8.16
CA VAL A 82 -19.98 8.97 -7.60
C VAL A 82 -21.52 9.02 -7.66
N GLY A 83 -22.19 8.94 -6.49
CA GLY A 83 -23.65 9.01 -6.39
C GLY A 83 -24.39 7.83 -5.75
N LEU A 84 -23.73 6.70 -5.43
CA LEU A 84 -24.39 5.59 -4.72
C LEU A 84 -24.12 5.64 -3.20
N LYS A 85 -25.17 5.39 -2.39
CA LYS A 85 -25.07 5.36 -0.92
C LYS A 85 -24.20 4.17 -0.49
N PRO A 86 -23.10 4.38 0.25
CA PRO A 86 -22.21 3.29 0.60
C PRO A 86 -22.85 2.34 1.60
N GLN A 87 -22.74 1.03 1.35
CA GLN A 87 -23.15 -0.01 2.30
C GLN A 87 -22.15 -0.09 3.46
N ALA A 88 -22.56 -0.53 4.65
CA ALA A 88 -21.70 -0.59 5.85
C ALA A 88 -20.33 -1.31 5.62
N ARG A 89 -20.27 -2.28 4.70
CA ARG A 89 -19.05 -2.98 4.30
C ARG A 89 -18.11 -2.14 3.42
N GLU A 90 -18.64 -1.23 2.61
CA GLU A 90 -17.85 -0.30 1.79
C GLU A 90 -17.20 0.81 2.62
N TRP A 91 -17.79 1.14 3.78
CA TRP A 91 -17.18 2.01 4.77
C TRP A 91 -15.92 1.40 5.40
N GLN A 92 -15.91 0.08 5.61
CA GLN A 92 -14.75 -0.63 6.16
C GLN A 92 -13.54 -0.60 5.21
N HIS A 93 -13.76 -0.43 3.90
CA HIS A 93 -12.69 -0.36 2.90
C HIS A 93 -12.05 1.03 2.75
N ARG A 94 -12.62 2.09 3.35
CA ARG A 94 -12.13 3.46 3.20
C ARG A 94 -10.82 3.76 3.95
N GLY A 95 -10.38 2.88 4.86
CA GLY A 95 -9.18 3.08 5.69
C GLY A 95 -7.94 2.31 5.24
N TYR A 96 -8.09 1.21 4.51
CA TYR A 96 -6.98 0.27 4.25
C TYR A 96 -5.76 0.90 3.56
N GLY A 97 -5.96 1.88 2.68
CA GLY A 97 -4.85 2.58 2.04
C GLY A 97 -4.00 3.38 3.03
N GLU A 98 -4.66 4.09 3.95
CA GLU A 98 -4.01 4.89 4.98
C GLU A 98 -3.38 4.00 6.05
N GLU A 99 -4.05 2.91 6.45
CA GLU A 99 -3.52 1.92 7.40
C GLU A 99 -2.27 1.21 6.87
N LEU A 100 -2.27 0.77 5.61
CA LEU A 100 -1.07 0.18 4.98
C LEU A 100 0.08 1.17 4.91
N LEU A 101 -0.20 2.45 4.65
CA LEU A 101 0.82 3.49 4.59
C LEU A 101 1.35 3.84 6.00
N ALA A 102 0.51 3.83 7.02
CA ALA A 102 0.89 4.00 8.42
C ALA A 102 1.81 2.87 8.87
N GLU A 103 1.43 1.61 8.62
CA GLU A 103 2.26 0.44 8.92
C GLU A 103 3.61 0.51 8.19
N ALA A 104 3.63 0.91 6.92
CA ALA A 104 4.87 1.06 6.17
C ALA A 104 5.76 2.18 6.73
N THR A 105 5.16 3.27 7.21
CA THR A 105 5.87 4.39 7.87
C THR A 105 6.50 3.91 9.17
N GLU A 106 5.74 3.22 10.03
CA GLU A 106 6.22 2.69 11.30
C GLU A 106 7.38 1.72 11.11
N ARG A 107 7.24 0.74 10.22
CA ARG A 107 8.31 -0.23 9.91
C ARG A 107 9.56 0.45 9.37
N ALA A 108 9.41 1.44 8.49
CA ALA A 108 10.55 2.18 7.96
C ALA A 108 11.29 2.94 9.08
N GLY A 109 10.57 3.58 10.00
CA GLY A 109 11.16 4.24 11.17
C GLY A 109 11.89 3.26 12.09
N GLN A 110 11.28 2.11 12.40
CA GLN A 110 11.91 1.06 13.20
C GLN A 110 13.18 0.49 12.55
N ALA A 111 13.24 0.46 11.22
CA ALA A 111 14.42 0.04 10.46
C ALA A 111 15.49 1.15 10.30
N GLY A 112 15.26 2.35 10.87
CA GLY A 112 16.23 3.44 10.88
C GLY A 112 16.16 4.38 9.66
N PHE A 113 15.13 4.27 8.84
CA PHE A 113 14.90 5.23 7.75
C PHE A 113 14.29 6.51 8.30
N SER A 114 14.78 7.66 7.85
CA SER A 114 14.27 8.98 8.27
C SER A 114 13.18 9.52 7.33
N LYS A 115 12.98 8.87 6.19
CA LYS A 115 12.08 9.33 5.13
C LYS A 115 11.35 8.15 4.48
N LEU A 116 10.10 8.38 4.13
CA LEU A 116 9.32 7.48 3.27
C LEU A 116 9.09 8.16 1.92
N ALA A 117 9.60 7.56 0.86
CA ALA A 117 9.41 8.01 -0.52
C ALA A 117 8.40 7.10 -1.24
N VAL A 118 7.49 7.68 -2.02
CA VAL A 118 6.42 6.96 -2.71
C VAL A 118 6.49 7.20 -4.22
N ILE A 119 6.52 6.11 -5.00
CA ILE A 119 6.28 6.19 -6.44
C ILE A 119 4.80 6.47 -6.66
N SER A 120 4.48 7.71 -7.05
CA SER A 120 3.10 8.14 -7.30
C SER A 120 2.91 8.57 -8.74
N GLY A 121 1.91 7.97 -9.40
CA GLY A 121 1.36 8.51 -10.65
C GLY A 121 0.85 9.94 -10.46
N ILE A 122 0.89 10.74 -11.53
CA ILE A 122 0.59 12.18 -11.47
C ILE A 122 -0.80 12.44 -10.88
N GLY A 123 -1.81 11.68 -11.30
CA GLY A 123 -3.20 11.82 -10.84
C GLY A 123 -3.43 11.43 -9.37
N VAL A 124 -2.51 10.69 -8.74
CA VAL A 124 -2.64 10.22 -7.35
C VAL A 124 -1.88 11.13 -6.38
N ARG A 125 -1.04 12.05 -6.85
CA ARG A 125 -0.29 12.98 -5.98
C ARG A 125 -1.18 13.79 -5.02
N PRO A 126 -2.38 14.28 -5.39
CA PRO A 126 -3.26 14.98 -4.45
C PRO A 126 -3.70 14.12 -3.26
N TYR A 127 -3.80 12.79 -3.40
CA TYR A 127 -4.08 11.88 -2.30
C TYR A 127 -2.95 11.92 -1.26
N TYR A 128 -1.70 11.73 -1.71
CA TYR A 128 -0.54 11.77 -0.82
C TYR A 128 -0.32 13.14 -0.16
N ARG A 129 -0.64 14.25 -0.85
CA ARG A 129 -0.57 15.59 -0.24
C ARG A 129 -1.49 15.74 0.97
N LYS A 130 -2.70 15.18 0.92
CA LYS A 130 -3.63 15.20 2.08
C LYS A 130 -3.06 14.45 3.28
N LEU A 131 -2.15 13.50 3.05
CA LEU A 131 -1.47 12.70 4.07
C LEU A 131 -0.12 13.31 4.50
N GLY A 132 0.17 14.55 4.10
CA GLY A 132 1.38 15.27 4.48
C GLY A 132 2.62 14.93 3.66
N PHE A 133 2.48 14.28 2.51
CA PHE A 133 3.59 14.07 1.59
C PHE A 133 3.77 15.28 0.67
N GLU A 134 5.03 15.60 0.40
CA GLU A 134 5.43 16.66 -0.51
C GLU A 134 6.11 16.09 -1.75
N ARG A 135 6.20 16.90 -2.81
CA ARG A 135 6.85 16.46 -4.04
C ARG A 135 8.37 16.51 -3.85
N ASP A 136 9.03 15.38 -4.06
CA ASP A 136 10.48 15.19 -3.93
C ASP A 136 10.99 14.54 -5.22
N GLY A 137 11.40 15.37 -6.19
CA GLY A 137 11.75 14.93 -7.53
C GLY A 137 10.62 14.15 -8.22
N PRO A 138 10.84 12.88 -8.61
CA PRO A 138 9.80 12.02 -9.19
C PRO A 138 8.89 11.37 -8.13
N TYR A 139 9.22 11.46 -6.84
CA TYR A 139 8.52 10.83 -5.72
C TYR A 139 7.58 11.80 -5.00
N MET A 140 6.72 11.23 -4.15
CA MET A 140 6.09 11.92 -3.04
C MET A 140 6.78 11.47 -1.75
N SER A 141 7.37 12.37 -0.99
CA SER A 141 8.14 12.02 0.22
C SER A 141 7.56 12.66 1.47
N ARG A 142 7.74 11.99 2.61
CA ARG A 142 7.42 12.49 3.95
C ARG A 142 8.50 12.01 4.93
N PHE A 143 8.94 12.89 5.83
CA PHE A 143 9.82 12.48 6.93
C PHE A 143 9.05 11.62 7.94
N ILE A 144 9.75 10.66 8.54
CA ILE A 144 9.20 9.69 9.51
C ILE A 144 9.41 10.22 10.92
#